data_AF-S9PC00-F1
#
_entry.id   AF-S9PC00-F1
#
_cell.length_a   1.000
_cell.length_b   1.000
_cell.length_c   1.000
_cell.angle_alpha   90.00
_cell.angle_beta   90.00
_cell.angle_gamma   90.00
#
_symmetry.space_group_name_H-M   'P 1'
#
loop_
_entity.id
_entity.type
_entity.pdbx_description
1 polymer ?
#
loop_
_entity_poly.entity_id
_entity_poly.type
_entity_poly.pdbx_seq_one_letter_code
_entity_poly.pdbx_strand_id
1 'polypeptide(L)'
;MNIKTLASAATLLCTLAPLTLASAQSGTSTYVFETVDSIEADVGVSTFKLTGIIRGEATPRTISFDTWMSSGNDQLAALLRSCERFALISMNKPGQYHLEVRHDPYSSFTLLGCKLTRR
;
A
#
# COMPACT_ATOMS: atom_id res chain seq x y z
N MET A 1 59.59 -36.57 -1.10
CA MET A 1 58.16 -36.47 -1.46
C MET A 1 57.46 -35.69 -0.38
N ASN A 2 57.11 -34.43 -0.63
CA ASN A 2 55.84 -33.79 -0.25
C ASN A 2 55.90 -32.30 -0.59
N ILE A 3 54.95 -31.92 -1.44
CA ILE A 3 54.75 -30.62 -2.06
C ILE A 3 53.48 -30.04 -1.41
N LYS A 4 53.47 -28.73 -1.10
CA LYS A 4 52.47 -27.73 -1.54
C LYS A 4 52.15 -26.67 -0.47
N THR A 5 52.63 -25.47 -0.80
CA THR A 5 52.09 -24.12 -0.57
C THR A 5 50.58 -24.00 -0.85
N LEU A 6 49.99 -22.90 -0.33
CA LEU A 6 48.79 -22.14 -0.77
C LEU A 6 47.80 -21.95 0.40
N ALA A 7 47.12 -20.84 0.62
CA ALA A 7 47.18 -19.44 0.16
C ALA A 7 46.11 -18.70 0.99
N SER A 8 46.37 -17.44 1.34
CA SER A 8 45.39 -16.54 1.97
C SER A 8 44.10 -16.40 1.15
N ALA A 9 42.95 -16.45 1.82
CA ALA A 9 41.67 -16.00 1.26
C ALA A 9 41.05 -14.98 2.23
N ALA A 10 41.33 -13.71 1.97
CA ALA A 10 40.68 -12.58 2.64
C ALA A 10 39.25 -12.44 2.10
N THR A 11 38.26 -12.70 2.95
CA THR A 11 36.84 -12.54 2.65
C THR A 11 36.46 -11.06 2.78
N LEU A 12 36.35 -10.36 1.64
CA LEU A 12 35.69 -9.05 1.57
C LEU A 12 34.17 -9.24 1.74
N LEU A 13 33.64 -8.87 2.90
CA LEU A 13 32.21 -8.67 3.11
C LEU A 13 31.81 -7.30 2.54
N CYS A 14 31.25 -7.29 1.33
CA CYS A 14 30.53 -6.14 0.79
C CYS A 14 29.21 -5.97 1.54
N THR A 15 29.17 -5.09 2.53
CA THR A 15 27.93 -4.65 3.18
C THR A 15 27.18 -3.72 2.23
N LEU A 16 26.24 -4.27 1.45
CA LEU A 16 25.24 -3.48 0.74
C LEU A 16 24.26 -2.91 1.77
N ALA A 17 24.54 -1.70 2.26
CA ALA A 17 23.57 -0.93 3.02
C ALA A 17 22.51 -0.38 2.04
N PRO A 18 21.23 -0.75 2.15
CA PRO A 18 20.19 -0.14 1.35
C PRO A 18 20.05 1.34 1.76
N LEU A 19 20.44 2.25 0.88
CA LEU A 19 20.12 3.67 1.01
C LEU A 19 18.61 3.85 0.82
N THR A 20 17.87 3.84 1.92
CA THR A 20 16.47 4.26 1.91
C THR A 20 16.44 5.79 1.78
N LEU A 21 16.23 6.30 0.57
CA LEU A 21 15.84 7.69 0.36
C LEU A 21 14.44 7.87 0.95
N ALA A 22 14.36 8.44 2.15
CA ALA A 22 13.12 8.96 2.69
C ALA A 22 12.71 10.18 1.85
N SER A 23 11.81 10.00 0.89
CA SER A 23 11.16 11.14 0.24
C SER A 23 10.30 11.84 1.28
N ALA A 24 10.53 13.14 1.48
CA ALA A 24 9.65 13.98 2.27
C ALA A 24 8.24 13.95 1.65
N GLN A 25 7.36 13.12 2.23
CA GLN A 25 5.98 12.96 1.77
C GLN A 25 5.22 14.23 2.15
N SER A 26 4.86 15.03 1.16
CA SER A 26 3.79 16.05 1.26
C SER A 26 2.60 15.45 2.00
N GLY A 27 1.93 16.23 2.85
CA GLY A 27 1.04 15.81 3.95
C GLY A 27 -0.14 14.87 3.65
N THR A 28 -0.21 14.21 2.50
CA THR A 28 -1.08 13.06 2.21
C THR A 28 -0.26 11.77 2.26
N SER A 29 -0.66 10.82 3.09
CA SER A 29 -0.07 9.47 3.13
C SER A 29 -0.79 8.56 2.14
N THR A 30 -0.05 7.62 1.53
CA THR A 30 -0.56 6.75 0.48
C THR A 30 -0.22 5.30 0.78
N TYR A 31 -1.23 4.42 0.76
CA TYR A 31 -1.03 2.97 0.69
C TYR A 31 -1.05 2.52 -0.76
N VAL A 32 -0.11 1.66 -1.15
CA VAL A 32 -0.07 1.07 -2.48
C VAL A 32 -0.27 -0.43 -2.35
N PHE A 33 -1.47 -0.90 -2.66
CA PHE A 33 -1.81 -2.31 -2.67
C PHE A 33 -1.34 -2.97 -3.96
N GLU A 34 -0.59 -4.06 -3.80
CA GLU A 34 -0.12 -4.95 -4.84
C GLU A 34 -1.16 -6.00 -5.23
N THR A 35 -1.87 -6.48 -4.23
CA THR A 35 -3.07 -7.30 -4.35
C THR A 35 -4.11 -6.75 -3.41
N VAL A 36 -5.37 -6.95 -3.75
CA VAL A 36 -6.49 -6.71 -2.85
C VAL A 36 -7.18 -8.05 -2.67
N ASP A 37 -7.33 -8.46 -1.43
CA ASP A 37 -7.90 -9.75 -1.03
C ASP A 37 -9.35 -9.58 -0.54
N SER A 38 -9.65 -8.46 0.15
CA SER A 38 -11.01 -8.12 0.56
C SER A 38 -11.26 -6.62 0.65
N ILE A 39 -12.54 -6.27 0.55
CA ILE A 39 -13.06 -4.92 0.69
C ILE A 39 -14.29 -4.96 1.60
N GLU A 40 -14.38 -4.00 2.51
CA GLU A 40 -15.54 -3.81 3.39
C GLU A 40 -15.89 -2.32 3.36
N ALA A 41 -17.11 -1.99 2.96
CA ALA A 41 -17.63 -0.64 3.01
C ALA A 41 -18.86 -0.66 3.92
N ASP A 42 -18.74 -0.06 5.10
CA ASP A 42 -19.81 0.00 6.09
C ASP A 42 -20.25 1.45 6.29
N VAL A 43 -21.49 1.72 5.85
CA VAL A 43 -22.14 3.03 5.92
C VAL A 43 -22.56 3.36 7.36
N GLY A 44 -22.83 2.35 8.20
CA GLY A 44 -23.26 2.51 9.59
C GLY A 44 -22.14 3.01 10.50
N VAL A 45 -20.90 2.56 10.28
CA VAL A 45 -19.72 3.03 11.03
C VAL A 45 -18.86 4.05 10.28
N SER A 46 -19.25 4.43 9.06
CA SER A 46 -18.49 5.35 8.20
C SER A 46 -17.03 4.90 8.01
N THR A 47 -16.83 3.62 7.69
CA THR A 47 -15.49 3.07 7.44
C THR A 47 -15.41 2.34 6.11
N PHE A 48 -14.27 2.52 5.44
CA PHE A 48 -13.86 1.77 4.27
C PHE A 48 -12.61 0.99 4.61
N LYS A 49 -12.65 -0.34 4.52
CA LYS A 49 -11.51 -1.21 4.83
C LYS A 49 -11.06 -1.96 3.59
N LEU A 50 -9.75 -2.05 3.44
CA LEU A 50 -9.10 -2.85 2.41
C LEU A 50 -8.11 -3.80 3.03
N THR A 51 -8.18 -5.07 2.64
CA THR A 51 -7.18 -6.06 3.00
C THR A 51 -6.42 -6.48 1.76
N GLY A 52 -5.09 -6.51 1.84
CA GLY A 52 -4.25 -6.94 0.74
C GLY A 52 -2.77 -6.80 1.04
N ILE A 53 -1.93 -7.20 0.10
CA ILE A 53 -0.48 -7.03 0.21
C ILE A 53 -0.13 -5.59 -0.15
N ILE A 54 0.47 -4.85 0.78
CA ILE A 54 0.98 -3.50 0.52
C ILE A 54 2.39 -3.63 -0.05
N ARG A 55 2.74 -2.75 -0.99
CA ARG A 55 4.07 -2.73 -1.61
C ARG A 55 5.16 -2.64 -0.54
N GLY A 56 6.12 -3.55 -0.62
CA GLY A 56 7.22 -3.65 0.33
C GLY A 56 6.92 -4.53 1.55
N GLU A 57 5.71 -5.07 1.66
CA GLU A 57 5.33 -6.02 2.71
C GLU A 57 5.18 -7.44 2.15
N ALA A 58 5.44 -8.44 3.00
CA ALA A 58 5.37 -9.85 2.63
C ALA A 58 4.02 -10.52 2.96
N THR A 59 3.22 -9.89 3.81
CA THR A 59 1.96 -10.45 4.33
C THR A 59 0.81 -9.46 4.14
N PRO A 60 -0.41 -9.93 3.86
CA PRO A 60 -1.57 -9.04 3.77
C PRO A 60 -1.82 -8.25 5.07
N ARG A 61 -2.30 -7.02 4.92
CA ARG A 61 -2.76 -6.17 6.03
C ARG A 61 -4.11 -5.56 5.71
N THR A 62 -4.90 -5.36 6.76
CA THR A 62 -6.15 -4.59 6.69
C THR A 62 -5.88 -3.15 7.07
N ILE A 63 -6.25 -2.22 6.19
CA ILE A 63 -6.22 -0.78 6.45
C ILE A 63 -7.66 -0.27 6.50
N SER A 64 -7.99 0.46 7.56
CA SER A 64 -9.29 1.11 7.75
C SER A 64 -9.15 2.59 7.49
N PHE A 65 -10.03 3.13 6.66
CA PHE A 65 -10.12 4.55 6.31
C PHE A 65 -11.46 5.09 6.79
N ASP A 66 -11.44 6.25 7.44
CA ASP A 66 -12.68 6.90 7.85
C ASP A 66 -13.31 7.59 6.65
N THR A 67 -14.62 7.42 6.52
CA THR A 67 -15.45 7.99 5.46
C THR A 67 -16.49 8.90 6.07
N TRP A 68 -16.08 9.80 6.96
CA TRP A 68 -17.01 10.66 7.68
C TRP A 68 -17.84 11.51 6.71
N MET A 69 -19.12 11.16 6.57
CA MET A 69 -20.06 11.89 5.75
C MET A 69 -20.77 12.93 6.61
N SER A 70 -20.34 14.18 6.55
CA SER A 70 -21.26 15.28 6.90
C SER A 70 -22.44 15.21 5.93
N SER A 71 -23.66 15.29 6.45
CA SER A 71 -24.90 15.26 5.65
C SER A 71 -24.80 16.24 4.47
N GLY A 72 -24.83 15.73 3.24
CA GLY A 72 -24.72 16.52 2.00
C GLY A 72 -23.43 16.35 1.19
N ASN A 73 -22.47 15.51 1.62
CA ASN A 73 -21.23 15.27 0.88
C ASN A 73 -21.38 14.23 -0.25
N ASP A 74 -22.13 14.57 -1.30
CA ASP A 74 -22.28 13.72 -2.51
C ASP A 74 -20.93 13.37 -3.16
N GLN A 75 -19.95 14.26 -3.03
CA GLN A 75 -18.59 14.06 -3.54
C GLN A 75 -17.87 12.90 -2.85
N LEU A 76 -18.02 12.78 -1.52
CA LEU A 76 -17.40 11.68 -0.77
C LEU A 76 -18.06 10.34 -1.12
N ALA A 77 -19.38 10.30 -1.26
CA ALA A 77 -20.09 9.10 -1.70
C ALA A 77 -19.69 8.69 -3.13
N ALA A 78 -19.49 9.67 -4.04
CA ALA A 78 -18.97 9.40 -5.39
C ALA A 78 -17.52 8.89 -5.38
N LEU A 79 -16.67 9.45 -4.50
CA LEU A 79 -15.30 8.99 -4.31
C LEU A 79 -15.27 7.55 -3.77
N LEU A 80 -16.04 7.24 -2.72
CA LEU A 80 -16.10 5.91 -2.12
C LEU A 80 -16.50 4.86 -3.14
N ARG A 81 -17.57 5.11 -3.92
CA ARG A 81 -18.00 4.23 -5.02
C ARG A 81 -16.92 4.04 -6.09
N SER A 82 -16.10 5.06 -6.34
CA SER A 82 -14.98 4.96 -7.29
C SER A 82 -13.85 4.10 -6.74
N CYS A 83 -13.49 4.30 -5.47
CA CYS A 83 -12.52 3.49 -4.74
C CYS A 83 -12.94 2.01 -4.66
N GLU A 84 -14.21 1.75 -4.35
CA GLU A 84 -14.79 0.40 -4.34
C GLU A 84 -14.64 -0.30 -5.69
N ARG A 85 -14.97 0.39 -6.78
CA ARG A 85 -14.82 -0.17 -8.13
C ARG A 85 -13.36 -0.49 -8.47
N PHE A 86 -12.42 0.37 -8.07
CA PHE A 86 -10.99 0.11 -8.31
C PHE A 86 -10.49 -1.07 -7.49
N ALA A 87 -10.90 -1.18 -6.23
CA ALA A 87 -10.59 -2.32 -5.38
C ALA A 87 -11.16 -3.62 -5.97
N LEU A 88 -12.43 -3.63 -6.39
CA LEU A 88 -13.03 -4.79 -7.05
C LEU A 88 -12.30 -5.18 -8.34
N ILE A 89 -11.85 -4.22 -9.16
CA ILE A 89 -11.05 -4.52 -10.36
C ILE A 89 -9.72 -5.16 -9.98
N SER A 90 -9.03 -4.62 -8.96
CA SER A 90 -7.76 -5.16 -8.46
C SER A 90 -7.94 -6.57 -7.88
N MET A 91 -9.02 -6.82 -7.14
CA MET A 91 -9.39 -8.14 -6.61
C MET A 91 -9.63 -9.19 -7.72
N ASN A 92 -10.32 -8.80 -8.80
CA ASN A 92 -10.62 -9.71 -9.91
C ASN A 92 -9.39 -10.05 -10.76
N LYS A 93 -8.33 -9.24 -10.68
CA LYS A 93 -7.07 -9.45 -11.43
C LYS A 93 -5.87 -9.24 -10.51
N PRO A 94 -5.64 -10.15 -9.53
CA PRO A 94 -4.58 -9.99 -8.55
C PRO A 94 -3.22 -9.82 -9.23
N GLY A 95 -2.46 -8.82 -8.78
CA GLY A 95 -1.12 -8.56 -9.29
C GLY A 95 -1.03 -7.90 -10.66
N GLN A 96 -2.14 -7.59 -11.35
CA GLN A 96 -2.13 -6.83 -12.62
C GLN A 96 -2.22 -5.31 -12.43
N TYR A 97 -2.67 -4.86 -11.26
CA TYR A 97 -2.86 -3.45 -10.96
C TYR A 97 -2.25 -3.11 -9.60
N HIS A 98 -1.79 -1.87 -9.47
CA HIS A 98 -1.55 -1.21 -8.19
C HIS A 98 -2.75 -0.35 -7.84
N LEU A 99 -3.33 -0.58 -6.67
CA LEU A 99 -4.34 0.31 -6.09
C LEU A 99 -3.65 1.24 -5.09
N GLU A 100 -3.55 2.52 -5.43
CA GLU A 100 -3.08 3.58 -4.53
C GLU A 100 -4.28 4.17 -3.79
N VAL A 101 -4.23 4.23 -2.47
CA VAL A 101 -5.25 4.86 -1.61
C VAL A 101 -4.60 5.96 -0.81
N ARG A 102 -5.08 7.19 -1.01
CA ARG A 102 -4.58 8.40 -0.36
C ARG A 102 -5.46 8.73 0.82
N HIS A 103 -4.84 9.02 1.94
CA HIS A 103 -5.52 9.44 3.16
C HIS A 103 -4.80 10.62 3.80
N ASP A 104 -5.53 11.31 4.67
CA ASP A 104 -4.97 12.33 5.53
C ASP A 104 -4.34 11.66 6.76
N PRO A 105 -3.02 11.83 7.00
CA PRO A 105 -2.35 11.28 8.17
C PRO A 105 -2.50 12.15 9.43
N TYR A 106 -2.99 13.38 9.31
CA TYR A 106 -3.10 14.34 10.42
C TYR A 106 -4.53 14.52 10.94
N SER A 107 -5.54 14.05 10.19
CA SER A 107 -6.93 13.95 10.66
C SER A 107 -7.28 12.50 11.03
N SER A 108 -8.58 12.21 11.16
CA SER A 108 -9.17 10.90 11.44
C SER A 108 -8.92 9.85 10.33
N PHE A 109 -7.73 9.79 9.73
CA PHE A 109 -7.42 8.82 8.67
C PHE A 109 -8.39 8.87 7.48
N THR A 110 -8.83 10.08 7.15
CA THR A 110 -9.91 10.32 6.19
C THR A 110 -9.46 9.92 4.78
N LEU A 111 -10.34 9.20 4.07
CA LEU A 111 -10.13 8.85 2.66
C LEU A 111 -10.12 10.12 1.77
N LEU A 112 -9.01 10.37 1.08
CA LEU A 112 -8.84 11.53 0.19
C LEU A 112 -8.93 11.18 -1.30
N GLY A 113 -8.62 9.94 -1.67
CA GLY A 113 -8.58 9.56 -3.07
C GLY A 113 -8.14 8.12 -3.29
N CYS A 114 -8.49 7.57 -4.46
CA CYS A 114 -7.92 6.30 -4.92
C CYS A 114 -7.50 6.41 -6.39
N LYS A 115 -6.47 5.67 -6.77
CA LYS A 115 -5.96 5.59 -8.13
C LYS A 115 -5.62 4.14 -8.45
N LEU A 116 -6.07 3.67 -9.61
CA LEU A 116 -5.74 2.36 -10.13
C LEU A 116 -4.75 2.51 -11.29
N THR A 117 -3.59 1.87 -11.17
CA THR A 117 -2.55 1.88 -12.20
C THR A 117 -2.27 0.46 -12.66
N ARG A 118 -2.23 0.20 -13.97
CA ARG A 118 -1.78 -1.10 -14.48
C ARG A 118 -0.29 -1.28 -14.20
N ARG A 119 0.11 -2.48 -13.75
CA ARG A 119 1.53 -2.82 -13.59
C ARG A 119 2.26 -2.87 -14.92
#